data_AF-A0A497T0E1-F1
#
_entry.id   AF-A0A497T0E1-F1
#
_cell.length_a   1.000
_cell.length_b   1.000
_cell.length_c   1.000
_cell.angle_alpha   90.00
_cell.angle_beta   90.00
_cell.angle_gamma   90.00
#
_symmetry.space_group_name_H-M   'P 1'
#
loop_
_entity.id
_entity.type
_entity.pdbx_description
1 polymer ?
#
loop_
_entity_poly.entity_id
_entity_poly.type
_entity_poly.pdbx_seq_one_letter_code
_entity_poly.pdbx_strand_id
1 'polypeptide(L)'
;MKTFEPIKEVPNLELCKKLKELGYPQEGGGWYWDFEDYKLAFIWAEEVADELIKAPTCRELGEWLPQNWNIVSIQYKNGRWGVSSHEVEEWRMWEADTEANARAKMLMWLVENRYVKFTKTDQKQKSIIQSQGAENDKNLPSMW
;
A
#
# COMPACT_ATOMS: atom_id res chain seq x y z
N MET A 1 8.03 3.30 27.58
CA MET A 1 7.57 2.52 26.42
C MET A 1 6.93 3.50 25.46
N LYS A 2 7.41 3.62 24.21
CA LYS A 2 6.74 4.47 23.22
C LYS A 2 5.44 3.77 22.81
N THR A 3 4.31 4.45 22.96
CA THR A 3 3.03 3.96 22.47
C THR A 3 3.05 3.96 20.95
N PHE A 4 2.57 2.88 20.34
CA PHE A 4 2.38 2.83 18.89
C PHE A 4 1.31 3.86 18.49
N GLU A 5 1.62 4.71 17.52
CA GLU A 5 0.71 5.74 17.01
C GLU A 5 0.40 5.42 15.53
N PRO A 6 -0.68 4.69 15.23
CA PRO A 6 -1.01 4.24 13.87
C PRO A 6 -1.02 5.38 12.83
N ILE A 7 -1.45 6.57 13.24
CA ILE A 7 -1.51 7.77 12.38
C ILE A 7 -0.15 8.22 11.84
N LYS A 8 0.96 7.78 12.45
CA LYS A 8 2.32 8.05 11.95
C LYS A 8 2.78 7.04 10.91
N GLU A 9 2.13 5.89 10.82
CA GLU A 9 2.47 4.78 9.92
C GLU A 9 1.67 4.77 8.62
N VAL A 10 0.62 5.59 8.52
CA VAL A 10 -0.25 5.68 7.33
C VAL A 10 -0.33 7.12 6.81
N PRO A 11 -0.61 7.35 5.51
CA PRO A 11 -0.85 8.69 4.99
C PRO A 11 -2.11 9.31 5.59
N ASN A 12 -2.15 10.63 5.62
CA ASN A 12 -3.36 11.35 5.97
C ASN A 12 -4.50 11.09 4.96
N LEU A 13 -5.72 11.38 5.38
CA LEU A 13 -6.93 11.12 4.60
C LEU A 13 -6.87 11.73 3.19
N GLU A 14 -6.40 12.98 3.04
CA GLU A 14 -6.34 13.65 1.73
C GLU A 14 -5.37 12.96 0.77
N LEU A 15 -4.24 12.45 1.28
CA LEU A 15 -3.34 11.66 0.46
C LEU A 15 -3.94 10.29 0.11
N CYS A 16 -4.62 9.64 1.05
CA CYS A 16 -5.33 8.38 0.81
C CYS A 16 -6.44 8.53 -0.25
N LYS A 17 -7.22 9.62 -0.23
CA LYS A 17 -8.21 9.97 -1.27
C LYS A 17 -7.55 10.04 -2.64
N LYS A 18 -6.46 10.79 -2.75
CA LYS A 18 -5.74 10.93 -4.01
C LYS A 18 -5.12 9.60 -4.49
N LEU A 19 -4.63 8.75 -3.57
CA LEU A 19 -4.19 7.39 -3.94
C LEU A 19 -5.34 6.55 -4.50
N LYS A 20 -6.54 6.60 -3.88
CA LYS A 20 -7.75 5.92 -4.38
C LYS A 20 -8.10 6.40 -5.80
N GLU A 21 -8.08 7.72 -6.05
CA GLU A 21 -8.32 8.31 -7.38
C GLU A 21 -7.30 7.84 -8.44
N LEU A 22 -6.03 7.70 -8.04
CA LEU A 22 -4.97 7.18 -8.91
C LEU A 22 -5.05 5.67 -9.12
N GLY A 23 -5.95 4.96 -8.43
CA GLY A 23 -6.23 3.54 -8.60
C GLY A 23 -5.53 2.62 -7.59
N TYR A 24 -5.03 3.15 -6.46
CA TYR A 24 -4.42 2.33 -5.41
C TYR A 24 -5.46 1.31 -4.89
N PRO A 25 -5.09 0.03 -4.69
CA PRO A 25 -6.04 -0.99 -4.25
C PRO A 25 -6.73 -0.63 -2.94
N GLN A 26 -8.05 -0.70 -2.94
CA GLN A 26 -8.88 -0.41 -1.75
C GLN A 26 -9.29 -1.67 -0.98
N GLU A 27 -9.01 -2.84 -1.55
CA GLU A 27 -9.40 -4.15 -1.01
C GLU A 27 -8.41 -4.69 0.04
N GLY A 28 -8.89 -5.60 0.89
CA GLY A 28 -8.07 -6.40 1.80
C GLY A 28 -7.89 -5.80 3.21
N GLY A 29 -7.52 -6.63 4.18
CA GLY A 29 -7.41 -6.20 5.58
C GLY A 29 -6.32 -5.15 5.82
N GLY A 30 -6.48 -4.33 6.85
CA GLY A 30 -5.50 -3.31 7.26
C GLY A 30 -6.14 -2.05 7.80
N TRP A 31 -5.43 -0.91 7.68
CA TRP A 31 -5.94 0.37 8.15
C TRP A 31 -6.82 1.06 7.12
N TYR A 32 -7.85 1.74 7.60
CA TYR A 32 -8.81 2.49 6.81
C TYR A 32 -9.16 3.81 7.50
N TRP A 33 -9.39 4.84 6.69
CA TRP A 33 -10.03 6.07 7.12
C TRP A 33 -11.54 5.96 6.94
N ASP A 34 -12.28 6.29 7.99
CA ASP A 34 -13.73 6.46 7.99
C ASP A 34 -14.08 7.92 7.64
N PHE A 35 -14.96 8.13 6.66
CA PHE A 35 -15.41 9.46 6.25
C PHE A 35 -16.34 10.14 7.24
N GLU A 36 -17.12 9.39 8.01
CA GLU A 36 -18.10 9.98 8.92
C GLU A 36 -17.40 10.64 10.10
N ASP A 37 -16.43 9.92 10.66
CA ASP A 37 -15.79 10.28 11.91
C ASP A 37 -14.35 10.80 11.73
N TYR A 38 -13.78 10.74 10.53
CA TYR A 38 -12.37 11.07 10.24
C TYR A 38 -11.38 10.27 11.11
N LYS A 39 -11.78 9.09 11.56
CA LYS A 39 -11.00 8.20 12.43
C LYS A 39 -10.32 7.12 11.62
N LEU A 40 -9.16 6.70 12.13
CA LEU A 40 -8.44 5.56 11.59
C LEU A 40 -8.91 4.28 12.30
N ALA A 41 -9.34 3.29 11.53
CA ALA A 41 -9.79 2.00 12.02
C ALA A 41 -8.99 0.86 11.38
N PHE A 42 -8.81 -0.25 12.13
CA PHE A 42 -8.23 -1.47 11.59
C PHE A 42 -9.38 -2.43 11.22
N ILE A 43 -9.43 -2.83 9.96
CA ILE A 43 -10.52 -3.61 9.36
C ILE A 43 -9.97 -4.94 8.85
N TRP A 44 -10.69 -6.03 9.11
CA TRP A 44 -10.38 -7.34 8.54
C TRP A 44 -10.93 -7.43 7.11
N ALA A 45 -10.27 -8.21 6.24
CA ALA A 45 -10.49 -8.18 4.79
C ALA A 45 -11.94 -8.42 4.34
N GLU A 46 -12.76 -9.10 5.15
CA GLU A 46 -14.14 -9.48 4.84
C GLU A 46 -15.17 -8.36 5.14
N GLU A 47 -14.73 -7.24 5.73
CA GLU A 47 -15.61 -6.19 6.27
C GLU A 47 -15.41 -4.81 5.62
N VAL A 48 -14.77 -4.76 4.43
CA VAL A 48 -14.45 -3.47 3.79
C VAL A 48 -15.70 -2.89 3.11
N ALA A 49 -16.25 -1.84 3.70
CA ALA A 49 -17.34 -1.04 3.12
C ALA A 49 -16.82 -0.03 2.08
N ASP A 50 -17.64 0.33 1.09
CA ASP A 50 -17.28 1.23 -0.03
C ASP A 50 -16.94 2.66 0.42
N GLU A 51 -17.53 3.07 1.56
CA GLU A 51 -17.36 4.36 2.21
C GLU A 51 -15.99 4.50 2.89
N LEU A 52 -15.22 3.42 3.03
CA LEU A 52 -13.90 3.47 3.62
C LEU A 52 -12.83 3.80 2.57
N ILE A 53 -11.74 4.44 3.02
CA ILE A 53 -10.53 4.60 2.21
C ILE A 53 -9.39 3.83 2.84
N LYS A 54 -8.73 2.99 2.04
CA LYS A 54 -7.51 2.30 2.45
C LYS A 54 -6.44 3.31 2.91
N ALA A 55 -5.91 3.08 4.10
CA ALA A 55 -4.80 3.82 4.68
C ALA A 55 -3.55 2.92 4.65
N PRO A 56 -2.83 2.85 3.52
CA PRO A 56 -1.70 1.93 3.40
C PRO A 56 -0.57 2.32 4.34
N THR A 57 0.05 1.34 4.97
CA THR A 57 1.21 1.53 5.84
C THR A 57 2.46 1.94 5.05
N CYS A 58 3.47 2.49 5.74
CA CYS A 58 4.80 2.73 5.17
C CYS A 58 5.36 1.51 4.40
N ARG A 59 5.12 0.30 4.95
CA ARG A 59 5.52 -0.96 4.33
C ARG A 59 4.76 -1.23 3.03
N GLU A 60 3.43 -1.19 3.07
CA GLU A 60 2.59 -1.42 1.88
C GLU A 60 2.91 -0.42 0.76
N LEU A 61 3.10 0.87 1.09
CA LEU A 61 3.55 1.87 0.11
C LEU A 61 4.90 1.51 -0.50
N GLY A 62 5.82 0.96 0.29
CA GLY A 62 7.14 0.52 -0.15
C GLY A 62 7.10 -0.65 -1.13
N GLU A 63 6.10 -1.53 -1.04
CA GLU A 63 5.94 -2.69 -1.94
C GLU A 63 5.61 -2.28 -3.38
N TRP A 64 5.08 -1.07 -3.58
CA TRP A 64 4.79 -0.50 -4.90
C TRP A 64 5.97 0.25 -5.53
N LEU A 65 7.08 0.43 -4.80
CA LEU A 65 8.24 1.11 -5.33
C LEU A 65 9.05 0.15 -6.23
N PRO A 66 9.59 0.62 -7.38
CA PRO A 66 10.37 -0.24 -8.26
C PRO A 66 11.60 -0.82 -7.54
N GLN A 67 11.79 -2.14 -7.59
CA GLN A 67 12.88 -2.83 -6.90
C GLN A 67 14.27 -2.46 -7.44
N ASN A 68 14.34 -2.06 -8.71
CA ASN A 68 15.57 -1.64 -9.40
C ASN A 68 15.83 -0.13 -9.30
N TRP A 69 14.91 0.64 -8.71
CA TRP A 69 15.19 2.02 -8.39
C TRP A 69 16.02 2.07 -7.11
N ASN A 70 17.19 2.68 -7.21
CA ASN A 70 17.92 3.10 -6.02
C ASN A 70 17.07 4.18 -5.35
N ILE A 71 16.15 3.80 -4.45
CA ILE A 71 15.63 4.73 -3.45
C ILE A 71 16.87 5.25 -2.74
N VAL A 72 17.23 6.49 -3.04
CA VAL A 72 18.56 7.03 -2.74
C VAL A 72 18.68 7.25 -1.27
N SER A 73 17.59 7.73 -0.65
CA SER A 73 17.54 7.90 0.79
C SER A 73 16.12 8.15 1.27
N ILE A 74 15.87 7.70 2.49
CA ILE A 74 14.81 8.22 3.36
C ILE A 74 15.54 8.99 4.46
N GLN A 75 15.25 10.27 4.61
CA GLN A 75 15.93 11.15 5.55
C GLN A 75 14.91 11.86 6.43
N TYR A 76 15.26 12.09 7.69
CA TYR A 76 14.53 13.00 8.57
C TYR A 76 15.40 14.22 8.86
N LYS A 77 14.98 15.41 8.42
CA LYS A 77 15.73 16.66 8.58
C LYS A 77 14.78 17.81 8.85
N ASN A 78 15.15 18.71 9.77
CA ASN A 78 14.37 19.90 10.12
C ASN A 78 12.89 19.60 10.47
N GLY A 79 12.63 18.47 11.12
CA GLY A 79 11.27 18.08 11.51
C GLY A 79 10.46 17.36 10.43
N ARG A 80 11.04 17.11 9.24
CA ARG A 80 10.35 16.55 8.07
C ARG A 80 11.01 15.31 7.52
N TRP A 81 10.20 14.42 6.99
CA TRP A 81 10.62 13.24 6.24
C TRP A 81 10.76 13.57 4.77
N GLY A 82 11.95 13.32 4.22
CA GLY A 82 12.24 13.39 2.79
C GLY A 82 12.48 12.00 2.22
N VAL A 83 11.81 11.64 1.14
CA VAL A 83 12.18 10.49 0.32
C VAL A 83 12.77 11.01 -0.98
N SER A 84 13.90 10.45 -1.42
CA SER A 84 14.52 10.80 -2.71
C SER A 84 14.81 9.58 -3.57
N SER A 85 14.74 9.79 -4.88
CA SER A 85 15.12 8.82 -5.90
C SER A 85 16.11 9.46 -6.87
N HIS A 86 17.04 8.65 -7.37
CA HIS A 86 17.90 8.97 -8.48
C HIS A 86 17.26 8.31 -9.68
N GLU A 87 16.40 9.05 -10.37
CA GLU A 87 16.05 8.70 -11.73
C GLU A 87 16.45 9.85 -12.64
N VAL A 88 17.22 9.48 -13.67
CA VAL A 88 17.52 10.21 -14.90
C VAL A 88 17.54 11.75 -14.73
N GLU A 89 18.73 12.27 -14.46
CA GLU A 89 19.12 13.70 -14.58
C GLU A 89 18.61 14.70 -13.52
N GLU A 90 17.65 14.38 -12.65
CA GLU A 90 17.20 15.33 -11.60
C GLU A 90 16.98 14.71 -10.22
N TRP A 91 17.58 15.33 -9.18
CA TRP A 91 17.29 15.02 -7.78
C TRP A 91 15.88 15.52 -7.42
N ARG A 92 15.00 14.61 -6.97
CA ARG A 92 13.69 14.97 -6.41
C ARG A 92 13.58 14.50 -4.97
N MET A 93 13.00 15.37 -4.13
CA MET A 93 12.75 15.09 -2.71
C MET A 93 11.30 15.40 -2.38
N TRP A 94 10.59 14.43 -1.81
CA TRP A 94 9.22 14.61 -1.33
C TRP A 94 9.23 14.76 0.19
N GLU A 95 8.94 15.97 0.67
CA GLU A 95 8.89 16.26 2.11
C GLU A 95 7.47 16.15 2.68
N ALA A 96 7.36 15.59 3.89
CA ALA A 96 6.14 15.61 4.69
C ALA A 96 6.41 15.46 6.19
N ASP A 97 5.37 15.65 7.01
CA ASP A 97 5.48 15.56 8.47
C ASP A 97 5.61 14.11 8.98
N THR A 98 5.26 13.12 8.14
CA THR A 98 5.42 11.68 8.42
C THR A 98 6.08 10.97 7.24
N GLU A 99 6.77 9.86 7.49
CA GLU A 99 7.35 9.02 6.44
C GLU A 99 6.26 8.50 5.49
N ALA A 100 5.12 8.07 6.04
CA ALA A 100 3.99 7.58 5.26
C ALA A 100 3.48 8.63 4.26
N ASN A 101 3.33 9.89 4.70
CA ASN A 101 2.95 10.98 3.82
C ASN A 101 4.01 11.25 2.73
N ALA A 102 5.29 11.17 3.08
CA ALA A 102 6.38 11.39 2.12
C ALA A 102 6.43 10.28 1.06
N ARG A 103 6.29 9.01 1.47
CA ARG A 103 6.19 7.85 0.57
C ARG A 103 4.95 7.92 -0.33
N ALA A 104 3.79 8.32 0.21
CA ALA A 104 2.58 8.49 -0.58
C ALA A 104 2.76 9.55 -1.67
N LYS A 105 3.34 10.71 -1.34
CA LYS A 105 3.64 11.76 -2.34
C LYS A 105 4.60 11.28 -3.42
N MET A 106 5.65 10.53 -3.05
CA MET A 106 6.55 9.90 -4.02
C MET A 106 5.77 8.95 -4.92
N LEU A 107 5.02 8.01 -4.36
CA LEU A 107 4.27 7.01 -5.12
C LEU A 107 3.25 7.65 -6.07
N MET A 108 2.53 8.70 -5.65
CA MET A 108 1.64 9.46 -6.51
C MET A 108 2.38 10.01 -7.73
N TRP A 109 3.53 10.65 -7.52
CA TRP A 109 4.33 11.19 -8.60
C TRP A 109 4.78 10.09 -9.59
N LEU A 110 5.19 8.92 -9.07
CA LEU A 110 5.56 7.78 -9.91
C LEU A 110 4.41 7.31 -10.79
N VAL A 111 3.21 7.26 -10.23
CA VAL A 111 2.01 6.84 -10.95
C VAL A 111 1.60 7.89 -12.00
N GLU A 112 1.59 9.17 -11.63
CA GLU A 112 1.30 10.29 -12.52
C GLU A 112 2.26 10.34 -13.73
N ASN A 113 3.53 9.98 -13.52
CA ASN A 113 4.55 9.94 -14.56
C ASN A 113 4.72 8.55 -15.21
N ARG A 114 3.81 7.61 -14.91
CA ARG A 114 3.73 6.26 -15.54
C ARG A 114 4.94 5.36 -15.27
N TYR A 115 5.71 5.63 -14.22
CA TYR A 115 6.76 4.73 -13.73
C TYR A 115 6.19 3.54 -12.94
N VAL A 116 5.07 3.77 -12.25
CA VAL A 116 4.31 2.75 -11.53
C VAL A 116 2.88 2.73 -12.08
N LYS A 117 2.29 1.55 -12.15
CA LYS A 117 0.88 1.39 -12.47
C LYS A 117 0.26 0.46 -11.44
N PHE A 118 -0.79 0.92 -10.77
CA PHE A 118 -1.61 0.03 -9.96
C PHE A 118 -2.34 -0.93 -10.90
N THR A 119 -1.90 -2.19 -10.91
CA THR A 119 -2.64 -3.24 -11.58
C THR A 119 -3.61 -3.82 -10.57
N LYS A 120 -4.90 -3.87 -10.92
CA LYS A 120 -5.82 -4.80 -10.27
C LYS A 120 -5.32 -6.17 -10.64
N THR A 121 -4.48 -6.78 -9.80
CA THR A 121 -4.20 -8.21 -9.97
C THR A 121 -5.55 -8.88 -9.76
N ASP A 122 -6.09 -9.52 -10.80
CA ASP A 122 -7.33 -10.27 -10.71
C ASP A 122 -7.18 -11.29 -9.58
N GLN A 123 -7.79 -11.01 -8.42
CA GLN A 123 -7.87 -11.93 -7.29
C GLN A 123 -8.59 -13.24 -7.66
N LYS A 124 -9.14 -13.34 -8.88
CA LYS A 124 -9.73 -14.53 -9.48
C LYS A 124 -8.73 -15.66 -9.74
N GLN A 125 -7.42 -15.41 -9.81
CA GLN A 125 -6.44 -16.49 -10.05
C GLN A 125 -6.06 -17.29 -8.79
N LYS A 126 -6.26 -16.75 -7.57
CA LYS A 126 -5.99 -17.52 -6.34
C LYS A 126 -7.11 -18.51 -5.98
N SER A 127 -8.37 -18.25 -6.38
CA SER A 127 -9.49 -19.18 -6.17
C SER A 127 -9.51 -20.36 -7.15
N ILE A 128 -8.88 -20.22 -8.33
CA ILE A 128 -8.77 -21.29 -9.34
C ILE A 128 -7.68 -22.30 -8.94
N ILE A 129 -6.58 -21.84 -8.34
CA ILE A 129 -5.48 -22.73 -7.93
C ILE A 129 -5.86 -23.54 -6.67
N GLN A 130 -6.67 -22.99 -5.76
CA GLN A 130 -7.15 -23.73 -4.58
C GLN A 130 -8.25 -24.75 -4.87
N SER A 131 -9.06 -24.54 -5.91
CA SER A 131 -10.09 -25.52 -6.33
C SER A 131 -9.51 -26.70 -7.13
N GLN A 132 -8.40 -26.51 -7.85
CA GLN A 132 -7.72 -27.59 -8.59
C GLN A 132 -6.80 -28.47 -7.73
N GLY A 133 -6.42 -28.03 -6.52
CA GLY A 133 -5.64 -28.83 -5.56
C GLY A 133 -6.47 -29.82 -4.73
N ALA A 134 -7.78 -29.61 -4.62
CA ALA A 134 -8.66 -30.42 -3.77
C ALA A 134 -9.28 -31.65 -4.47
N GLU A 135 -9.21 -31.74 -5.80
CA GLU A 135 -9.73 -32.89 -6.56
C GLU A 135 -8.71 -34.02 -6.78
N ASN A 136 -7.41 -33.77 -6.62
CA ASN A 136 -6.37 -34.78 -6.92
C ASN A 136 -6.00 -35.69 -5.74
N ASP A 137 -6.57 -35.50 -4.55
CA ASP A 137 -6.20 -36.27 -3.34
C ASP A 137 -7.17 -37.42 -3.00
N LYS A 138 -8.11 -37.75 -3.90
CA LYS A 138 -9.10 -38.83 -3.69
C LYS A 138 -8.82 -40.15 -4.42
N ASN A 139 -7.65 -40.32 -5.04
CA ASN A 139 -7.34 -41.51 -5.85
C ASN A 139 -5.99 -42.18 -5.54
N LEU A 140 -5.69 -42.39 -4.26
CA LEU A 140 -4.65 -43.35 -3.86
C LEU A 140 -5.31 -44.64 -3.33
N PRO A 141 -5.28 -45.76 -4.07
CA PRO A 141 -5.72 -47.04 -3.56
C PRO A 141 -4.76 -47.53 -2.47
N SER A 142 -5.31 -47.87 -1.31
CA SER A 142 -4.60 -48.54 -0.22
C SER A 142 -4.13 -49.93 -0.70
N MET A 143 -2.82 -50.11 -0.87
CA MET A 143 -2.22 -51.43 -1.05
C MET A 143 -1.60 -51.87 0.28
N TRP A 144 -2.29 -52.80 0.94
CA TRP A 144 -1.69 -53.87 1.74
C TRP A 144 -1.55 -55.09 0.83
#